data_AF-A0A961CAD3-F1
#
_entry.id   AF-A0A961CAD3-F1
#
_cell.length_a   1.000
_cell.length_b   1.000
_cell.length_c   1.000
_cell.angle_alpha   90.00
_cell.angle_beta   90.00
_cell.angle_gamma   90.00
#
_symmetry.space_group_name_H-M   'P 1'
#
loop_
_entity.id
_entity.type
_entity.pdbx_description
1 polymer ?
#
loop_
_entity_poly.entity_id
_entity_poly.type
_entity_poly.pdbx_seq_one_letter_code
_entity_poly.pdbx_strand_id
1 'polypeptide(L)'
;MHRARLALIAALAVVAVIVTYVVVDRISTTPEPDAEAFCDEIESIAELDAALGNLDTAAVQAAIPHLESLELASPLEIRAQVTTLRTTVESLATTMAEAPSGDTEAIEAAWRTRQADVEAIAEASAAVVAYTQRTCGVALGSTGTTTGTSPRGTSTTATTVLGGP
;
A
#
# COMPACT_ATOMS: atom_id res chain seq x y z
N MET A 1 -47.31 1.29 26.49
CA MET A 1 -46.03 1.85 26.02
C MET A 1 -44.79 0.98 26.31
N HIS A 2 -44.78 0.06 27.28
CA HIS A 2 -43.62 -0.82 27.54
C HIS A 2 -43.37 -1.93 26.51
N ARG A 3 -44.42 -2.47 25.88
CA ARG A 3 -44.28 -3.55 24.87
C ARG A 3 -43.56 -3.10 23.59
N ALA A 4 -43.74 -1.83 23.18
CA ALA A 4 -43.07 -1.27 22.01
C ALA A 4 -41.56 -1.05 22.24
N ARG A 5 -41.16 -0.74 23.48
CA ARG A 5 -39.74 -0.55 23.84
C ARG A 5 -38.98 -1.88 23.90
N LEU A 6 -39.63 -2.95 24.37
CA LEU A 6 -39.05 -4.29 24.39
C LEU A 6 -38.84 -4.86 22.97
N ALA A 7 -39.78 -4.62 22.06
CA ALA A 7 -39.65 -5.06 20.66
C ALA A 7 -38.49 -4.36 19.92
N LEU A 8 -38.27 -3.06 20.18
CA LEU A 8 -37.20 -2.29 19.56
C LEU A 8 -35.80 -2.74 20.04
N ILE A 9 -35.65 -3.01 21.34
CA ILE A 9 -34.38 -3.48 21.91
C ILE A 9 -34.03 -4.88 21.40
N ALA A 10 -35.02 -5.77 21.30
CA ALA A 10 -34.81 -7.11 20.75
C ALA A 10 -34.39 -7.07 19.27
N ALA A 11 -35.02 -6.20 18.46
CA ALA A 11 -34.65 -6.02 17.06
C ALA A 11 -33.22 -5.49 16.89
N LEU A 12 -32.81 -4.50 17.71
CA LEU A 12 -31.45 -3.97 17.69
C LEU A 12 -30.39 -5.01 18.07
N ALA A 13 -30.67 -5.83 19.09
CA ALA A 13 -29.76 -6.90 19.50
C ALA A 13 -29.58 -7.95 18.40
N VAL A 14 -30.65 -8.33 17.70
CA VAL A 14 -30.60 -9.28 16.59
C VAL A 14 -29.79 -8.70 15.41
N VAL A 15 -30.00 -7.42 15.06
CA VAL A 15 -29.22 -6.76 14.01
C VAL A 15 -27.74 -6.68 14.39
N ALA A 16 -27.41 -6.31 15.62
CA ALA A 16 -26.03 -6.26 16.08
C ALA A 16 -25.34 -7.63 16.00
N VAL A 17 -26.03 -8.71 16.39
CA VAL A 17 -25.50 -10.08 16.28
C VAL A 17 -25.30 -10.48 14.81
N ILE A 18 -26.26 -10.19 13.93
CA ILE A 18 -26.14 -10.49 12.49
C ILE A 18 -24.97 -9.73 11.87
N VAL A 19 -24.81 -8.44 12.17
CA VAL A 19 -23.69 -7.63 11.67
C VAL A 19 -22.36 -8.19 12.17
N THR A 20 -22.26 -8.52 13.46
CA THR A 20 -21.04 -9.09 14.04
C THR A 20 -20.70 -10.44 13.41
N TYR A 21 -21.72 -11.29 13.18
CA TYR A 21 -21.54 -12.60 12.57
C TYR A 21 -21.10 -12.49 11.10
N VAL A 22 -21.70 -11.59 10.33
CA VAL A 22 -21.31 -11.33 8.93
C VAL A 22 -19.89 -10.76 8.84
N VAL A 23 -19.49 -9.89 9.78
CA VAL A 23 -18.12 -9.36 9.84
C VAL A 23 -17.11 -10.46 10.18
N VAL A 24 -17.39 -11.33 11.16
CA VAL A 24 -16.48 -12.43 11.56
C VAL A 24 -16.40 -13.54 10.50
N ASP A 25 -17.51 -13.87 9.84
CA ASP A 25 -17.55 -14.88 8.78
C ASP A 25 -16.79 -14.42 7.51
N ARG A 26 -16.87 -13.12 7.20
CA ARG A 26 -16.07 -12.48 6.13
C ARG A 26 -14.57 -12.43 6.43
N ILE A 27 -14.17 -12.39 7.70
CA ILE A 27 -12.74 -12.43 8.11
C ILE A 27 -12.16 -13.85 7.98
N SER A 28 -13.00 -14.89 7.99
CA SER A 28 -12.54 -16.28 8.07
C SER A 28 -12.36 -16.98 6.71
N THR A 29 -12.75 -16.35 5.59
CA THR A 29 -12.77 -16.99 4.26
C THR A 29 -12.24 -16.13 3.11
N THR A 30 -11.73 -14.93 3.38
CA THR A 30 -10.95 -14.20 2.38
C THR A 30 -9.53 -14.75 2.35
N PRO A 31 -8.97 -15.05 1.17
CA PRO A 31 -7.52 -15.19 1.02
C PRO A 31 -6.87 -14.04 1.78
N GLU A 32 -5.89 -14.32 2.64
CA GLU A 32 -5.08 -13.25 3.24
C GLU A 32 -4.69 -12.30 2.10
N PRO A 33 -4.81 -10.96 2.28
CA PRO A 33 -4.34 -10.02 1.26
C PRO A 33 -2.95 -10.45 0.82
N ASP A 34 -2.84 -10.92 -0.43
CA ASP A 34 -1.69 -11.66 -0.90
C ASP A 34 -0.49 -10.72 -0.83
N ALA A 35 0.43 -11.01 0.08
CA ALA A 35 1.71 -10.31 0.15
C ALA A 35 2.40 -10.34 -1.22
N GLU A 36 2.18 -11.38 -2.02
CA GLU A 36 2.61 -11.47 -3.42
C GLU A 36 1.98 -10.37 -4.29
N ALA A 37 0.67 -10.13 -4.23
CA ALA A 37 0.02 -9.05 -4.97
C ALA A 37 0.53 -7.66 -4.54
N PHE A 38 0.77 -7.47 -3.24
CA PHE A 38 1.40 -6.25 -2.73
C PHE A 38 2.82 -6.07 -3.27
N CYS A 39 3.62 -7.16 -3.32
CA CYS A 39 4.98 -7.13 -3.86
C CYS A 39 5.04 -6.91 -5.37
N ASP A 40 4.06 -7.39 -6.14
CA ASP A 40 3.97 -7.12 -7.57
C ASP A 40 3.62 -5.64 -7.84
N GLU A 41 2.72 -5.06 -7.04
CA GLU A 41 2.29 -3.68 -7.25
C GLU A 41 3.34 -2.65 -6.76
N ILE A 42 4.24 -3.02 -5.84
CA ILE A 42 5.23 -2.08 -5.27
C ILE A 42 6.22 -1.53 -6.30
N GLU A 43 6.46 -2.25 -7.41
CA GLU A 43 7.36 -1.80 -8.48
C GLU A 43 6.83 -0.52 -9.16
N SER A 44 5.50 -0.37 -9.24
CA SER A 44 4.85 0.84 -9.77
C SER A 44 5.11 2.10 -8.93
N ILE A 45 5.44 1.95 -7.64
CA ILE A 45 5.70 3.08 -6.74
C ILE A 45 7.03 3.75 -7.07
N ALA A 46 8.02 3.00 -7.60
CA ALA A 46 9.29 3.60 -8.02
C ALA A 46 9.10 4.59 -9.20
N GLU A 47 8.12 4.32 -10.07
CA GLU A 47 7.76 5.23 -11.16
C GLU A 47 7.08 6.49 -10.62
N LEU A 48 6.27 6.37 -9.57
CA LEU A 48 5.65 7.50 -8.88
C LEU A 48 6.69 8.41 -8.21
N ASP A 49 7.71 7.85 -7.57
CA ASP A 49 8.80 8.65 -6.97
C ASP A 49 9.51 9.51 -8.03
N ALA A 50 9.82 8.92 -9.19
CA ALA A 50 10.37 9.65 -10.33
C ALA A 50 9.40 10.72 -10.87
N ALA A 51 8.10 10.45 -10.92
CA ALA A 51 7.08 11.42 -11.34
C ALA A 51 7.01 12.62 -10.38
N LEU A 52 7.02 12.36 -9.08
CA LEU A 52 7.02 13.39 -8.04
C LEU A 52 8.30 14.23 -8.08
N GLY A 53 9.46 13.59 -8.26
CA GLY A 53 10.75 14.28 -8.39
C GLY A 53 10.84 15.20 -9.60
N ASN A 54 10.15 14.87 -10.69
CA ASN A 54 10.06 15.70 -11.91
C ASN A 54 8.84 16.63 -11.93
N LEU A 55 8.00 16.62 -10.88
CA LEU A 55 6.72 17.33 -10.82
C LEU A 55 5.81 17.05 -12.03
N ASP A 56 5.82 15.82 -12.54
CA ASP A 56 4.99 15.41 -13.67
C ASP A 56 3.55 15.14 -13.22
N THR A 57 2.73 16.17 -13.30
CA THR A 57 1.29 16.11 -12.96
C THR A 57 0.52 14.99 -13.64
N ALA A 58 0.84 14.66 -14.90
CA ALA A 58 0.12 13.65 -15.66
C ALA A 58 0.47 12.25 -15.16
N ALA A 59 1.76 12.00 -14.89
CA ALA A 59 2.23 10.75 -14.31
C ALA A 59 1.71 10.57 -12.87
N VAL A 60 1.68 11.63 -12.05
CA VAL A 60 1.11 11.59 -10.70
C VAL A 60 -0.38 11.24 -10.74
N GLN A 61 -1.16 11.84 -11.65
CA GLN A 61 -2.59 11.48 -11.80
C GLN A 61 -2.77 10.03 -12.28
N ALA A 62 -1.93 9.55 -13.19
CA ALA A 62 -1.99 8.18 -13.67
C ALA A 62 -1.69 7.15 -12.57
N ALA A 63 -0.92 7.54 -11.54
CA ALA A 63 -0.54 6.66 -10.43
C ALA A 63 -1.63 6.52 -9.33
N ILE A 64 -2.60 7.44 -9.24
CA ILE A 64 -3.69 7.36 -8.24
C ILE A 64 -4.43 6.01 -8.25
N PRO A 65 -4.91 5.48 -9.39
CA PRO A 65 -5.58 4.17 -9.40
C PRO A 65 -4.67 3.02 -8.95
N HIS A 66 -3.36 3.10 -9.16
CA HIS A 66 -2.40 2.12 -8.66
C HIS A 66 -2.28 2.17 -7.14
N LEU A 67 -2.28 3.36 -6.54
CA LEU A 67 -2.28 3.52 -5.08
C LEU A 67 -3.56 3.01 -4.42
N GLU A 68 -4.70 3.13 -5.10
CA GLU A 68 -5.97 2.53 -4.63
C GLU A 68 -5.92 1.00 -4.68
N SER A 69 -5.40 0.42 -5.78
CA SER A 69 -5.15 -1.02 -5.89
C SER A 69 -4.20 -1.51 -4.78
N LEU A 70 -3.11 -0.77 -4.57
CA LEU A 70 -2.13 -1.06 -3.52
C LEU A 70 -2.75 -1.01 -2.12
N GLU A 71 -3.60 -0.02 -1.81
CA GLU A 71 -4.29 0.05 -0.52
C GLU A 71 -5.19 -1.17 -0.29
N LEU A 72 -5.89 -1.63 -1.32
CA LEU A 72 -6.74 -2.82 -1.26
C LEU A 72 -5.93 -4.10 -1.06
N ALA A 73 -4.79 -4.22 -1.76
CA ALA A 73 -3.85 -5.33 -1.60
C ALA A 73 -3.03 -5.24 -0.29
N SER A 74 -3.01 -4.09 0.38
CA SER A 74 -2.16 -3.87 1.54
C SER A 74 -2.59 -4.72 2.74
N PRO A 75 -1.65 -5.40 3.41
CA PRO A 75 -1.85 -6.02 4.70
C PRO A 75 -2.37 -5.02 5.74
N LEU A 76 -3.17 -5.50 6.69
CA LEU A 76 -3.78 -4.66 7.73
C LEU A 76 -2.74 -3.87 8.57
N GLU A 77 -1.53 -4.39 8.71
CA GLU A 77 -0.46 -3.74 9.49
C GLU A 77 0.13 -2.48 8.83
N ILE A 78 0.11 -2.39 7.49
CA ILE A 78 0.63 -1.24 6.74
C ILE A 78 -0.46 -0.44 6.02
N ARG A 79 -1.70 -0.92 6.04
CA ARG A 79 -2.81 -0.30 5.29
C ARG A 79 -2.99 1.17 5.65
N ALA A 80 -2.92 1.53 6.93
CA ALA A 80 -3.07 2.92 7.36
C ALA A 80 -1.99 3.86 6.78
N GLN A 81 -0.77 3.36 6.64
CA GLN A 81 0.36 4.08 6.05
C GLN A 81 0.19 4.22 4.54
N VAL A 82 -0.28 3.16 3.86
CA VAL A 82 -0.61 3.21 2.43
C VAL A 82 -1.78 4.16 2.14
N THR A 83 -2.82 4.17 2.99
CA THR A 83 -3.92 5.15 2.91
C THR A 83 -3.40 6.58 3.06
N THR A 84 -2.47 6.83 4.01
CA THR A 84 -1.84 8.16 4.19
C THR A 84 -1.08 8.59 2.93
N LEU A 85 -0.34 7.67 2.30
CA LEU A 85 0.36 7.96 1.04
C LEU A 85 -0.61 8.28 -0.09
N ARG A 86 -1.66 7.46 -0.30
CA ARG A 86 -2.67 7.70 -1.34
C ARG A 86 -3.35 9.06 -1.16
N THR A 87 -3.89 9.31 0.03
CA THR A 87 -4.63 10.56 0.32
C THR A 87 -3.76 11.79 0.14
N THR A 88 -2.47 11.69 0.47
CA THR A 88 -1.49 12.74 0.19
C THR A 88 -1.32 12.96 -1.32
N VAL A 89 -1.08 11.89 -2.09
CA VAL A 89 -0.84 11.99 -3.54
C VAL A 89 -2.08 12.52 -4.26
N GLU A 90 -3.28 12.07 -3.90
CA GLU A 90 -4.54 12.63 -4.41
C GLU A 90 -4.67 14.12 -4.10
N SER A 91 -4.34 14.51 -2.87
CA SER A 91 -4.40 15.91 -2.46
C SER A 91 -3.36 16.77 -3.20
N LEU A 92 -2.17 16.23 -3.47
CA LEU A 92 -1.15 16.89 -4.28
C LEU A 92 -1.63 17.05 -5.73
N ALA A 93 -2.15 15.97 -6.34
CA ALA A 93 -2.67 15.99 -7.70
C ALA A 93 -3.79 17.03 -7.86
N THR A 94 -4.68 17.14 -6.87
CA THR A 94 -5.74 18.16 -6.83
C THR A 94 -5.14 19.56 -6.79
N THR A 95 -4.16 19.78 -5.90
CA THR A 95 -3.47 21.07 -5.76
C THR A 95 -2.76 21.48 -7.06
N MET A 96 -2.10 20.53 -7.73
CA MET A 96 -1.41 20.79 -9.01
C MET A 96 -2.40 21.07 -10.14
N ALA A 97 -3.59 20.43 -10.12
CA ALA A 97 -4.64 20.66 -11.10
C ALA A 97 -5.36 22.02 -10.92
N GLU A 98 -5.46 22.50 -9.68
CA GLU A 98 -6.05 23.81 -9.35
C GLU A 98 -5.08 24.97 -9.58
N ALA A 99 -3.77 24.70 -9.61
CA ALA A 99 -2.77 25.71 -9.90
C ALA A 99 -2.93 26.25 -11.34
N PRO A 100 -2.82 27.58 -11.56
CA PRO A 100 -2.77 28.14 -12.90
C PRO A 100 -1.66 27.47 -13.70
N SER A 101 -1.94 27.14 -14.96
CA SER A 101 -1.01 26.42 -15.83
C SER A 101 0.35 27.14 -15.88
N GLY A 102 1.40 26.50 -15.38
CA GLY A 102 2.77 27.06 -15.39
C GLY A 102 3.15 27.93 -14.19
N ASP A 103 2.30 28.04 -13.16
CA ASP A 103 2.65 28.73 -11.90
C ASP A 103 3.28 27.74 -10.89
N THR A 104 4.54 27.40 -11.13
CA THR A 104 5.33 26.53 -10.24
C THR A 104 5.44 27.10 -8.82
N GLU A 105 5.40 28.43 -8.67
CA GLU A 105 5.50 29.08 -7.37
C GLU A 105 4.24 28.84 -6.52
N ALA A 106 3.06 28.84 -7.14
CA ALA A 106 1.81 28.44 -6.49
C ALA A 106 1.83 26.97 -6.05
N ILE A 107 2.35 26.06 -6.89
CA ILE A 107 2.50 24.63 -6.56
C ILE A 107 3.46 24.46 -5.37
N GLU A 108 4.63 25.10 -5.39
CA GLU A 108 5.58 25.07 -4.29
C GLU A 108 5.05 25.70 -3.00
N ALA A 109 4.28 26.80 -3.09
CA ALA A 109 3.68 27.44 -1.94
C ALA A 109 2.64 26.51 -1.28
N ALA A 110 1.81 25.86 -2.09
CA ALA A 110 0.84 24.88 -1.61
C ALA A 110 1.55 23.64 -1.00
N TRP A 111 2.64 23.16 -1.62
CA TRP A 111 3.49 22.13 -1.03
C TRP A 111 4.06 22.55 0.32
N ARG A 112 4.56 23.78 0.44
CA ARG A 112 5.10 24.30 1.70
C ARG A 112 4.05 24.40 2.81
N THR A 113 2.78 24.65 2.48
CA THR A 113 1.70 24.61 3.49
C THR A 113 1.38 23.21 4.00
N ARG A 114 1.82 22.17 3.28
CA ARG A 114 1.68 20.74 3.62
C ARG A 114 2.90 20.19 4.35
N GLN A 115 3.79 21.04 4.86
CA GLN A 115 5.00 20.59 5.58
C GLN A 115 4.71 19.70 6.79
N ALA A 116 3.56 19.87 7.46
CA ALA A 116 3.14 18.95 8.52
C ALA A 116 2.83 17.55 7.97
N ASP A 117 2.35 17.46 6.72
CA ASP A 117 2.10 16.20 6.04
C ASP A 117 3.42 15.54 5.63
N VAL A 118 4.48 16.30 5.34
CA VAL A 118 5.81 15.77 4.95
C VAL A 118 6.38 14.82 6.01
N GLU A 119 6.23 15.14 7.30
CA GLU A 119 6.70 14.25 8.38
C GLU A 119 5.87 12.97 8.46
N ALA A 120 4.54 13.08 8.34
CA ALA A 120 3.64 11.92 8.30
C ALA A 120 3.87 11.04 7.07
N ILE A 121 4.16 11.64 5.90
CA ILE A 121 4.51 10.95 4.67
C ILE A 121 5.86 10.25 4.82
N ALA A 122 6.86 10.90 5.43
CA ALA A 122 8.16 10.30 5.68
C ALA A 122 8.05 9.09 6.62
N GLU A 123 7.23 9.18 7.67
CA GLU A 123 6.97 8.04 8.57
C GLU A 123 6.22 6.90 7.85
N ALA A 124 5.16 7.24 7.10
CA ALA A 124 4.37 6.27 6.35
C ALA A 124 5.21 5.55 5.27
N SER A 125 6.01 6.30 4.51
CA SER A 125 6.92 5.75 3.51
C SER A 125 8.00 4.87 4.14
N ALA A 126 8.60 5.28 5.26
CA ALA A 126 9.57 4.44 5.97
C ALA A 126 8.96 3.11 6.43
N ALA A 127 7.71 3.11 6.91
CA ALA A 127 7.01 1.88 7.28
C ALA A 127 6.74 0.96 6.08
N VAL A 128 6.32 1.52 4.94
CA VAL A 128 6.11 0.77 3.70
C VAL A 128 7.41 0.20 3.16
N VAL A 129 8.50 0.96 3.18
CA VAL A 129 9.83 0.49 2.77
C VAL A 129 10.31 -0.63 3.68
N ALA A 130 10.19 -0.48 5.00
CA ALA A 130 10.59 -1.51 5.96
C ALA A 130 9.79 -2.80 5.79
N TYR A 131 8.48 -2.69 5.55
CA TYR A 131 7.64 -3.84 5.24
C TYR A 131 8.05 -4.52 3.93
N THR A 132 8.20 -3.75 2.86
CA THR A 132 8.57 -4.26 1.54
C THR A 132 9.92 -4.97 1.59
N GLN A 133 10.91 -4.40 2.29
CA GLN A 133 12.22 -5.01 2.44
C GLN A 133 12.15 -6.33 3.21
N ARG A 134 11.34 -6.38 4.28
CA ARG A 134 11.17 -7.57 5.11
C ARG A 134 10.39 -8.69 4.40
N THR A 135 9.36 -8.33 3.65
CA THR A 135 8.37 -9.28 3.09
C THR A 135 8.67 -9.63 1.64
N CYS A 136 8.96 -8.63 0.81
CA CYS A 136 9.22 -8.78 -0.63
C CYS A 136 10.71 -8.99 -0.94
N GLY A 137 11.61 -8.67 -0.01
CA GLY A 137 13.06 -8.70 -0.26
C GLY A 137 13.54 -7.61 -1.23
N VAL A 138 12.70 -6.61 -1.53
CA VAL A 138 13.03 -5.48 -2.42
C VAL A 138 13.53 -4.31 -1.59
N ALA A 139 14.71 -3.80 -1.92
CA ALA A 139 15.25 -2.58 -1.32
C ALA A 139 14.79 -1.36 -2.13
N LEU A 140 13.72 -0.71 -1.68
CA LEU A 140 13.29 0.57 -2.23
C LEU A 140 14.22 1.68 -1.69
N GLY A 141 14.85 2.46 -2.56
CA GLY A 141 15.56 3.68 -2.16
C GLY A 141 17.05 3.55 -1.79
N SER A 142 17.71 2.43 -2.08
CA SER A 142 19.18 2.39 -2.03
C SER A 142 19.76 2.62 -3.42
N THR A 143 20.41 3.75 -3.68
CA THR A 143 21.22 4.02 -4.88
C THR A 143 22.49 3.15 -4.92
N GLY A 144 22.36 1.85 -4.62
CA GLY A 144 23.46 0.96 -4.31
C GLY A 144 23.12 -0.50 -4.57
N THR A 145 23.43 -0.92 -5.80
CA THR A 145 23.76 -2.29 -6.19
C THR A 145 22.68 -3.35 -5.98
N THR A 146 21.80 -3.49 -6.96
CA THR A 146 21.17 -4.77 -7.30
C THR A 146 22.27 -5.79 -7.62
N THR A 147 22.75 -6.52 -6.61
CA THR A 147 23.40 -7.82 -6.87
C THR A 147 22.28 -8.79 -7.16
N GLY A 148 21.98 -8.95 -8.45
CA GLY A 148 21.10 -10.01 -8.92
C GLY A 148 21.60 -11.36 -8.42
N THR A 149 20.80 -12.04 -7.61
CA THR A 149 20.90 -13.48 -7.43
C THR A 149 19.49 -14.04 -7.32
N SER A 150 18.94 -14.38 -8.49
CA SER A 150 18.12 -15.58 -8.64
C SER A 150 18.32 -16.06 -10.09
N PRO A 151 18.73 -17.31 -10.29
CA PRO A 151 17.74 -18.37 -10.17
C PRO A 151 18.22 -19.59 -9.37
N ARG A 152 17.30 -20.11 -8.56
CA ARG A 152 16.97 -21.54 -8.45
C ARG A 152 17.95 -22.48 -9.19
N GLY A 153 19.06 -22.81 -8.54
CA GLY A 153 19.90 -23.95 -8.86
C GLY A 153 19.47 -25.13 -7.99
N THR A 154 18.76 -26.07 -8.60
CA THR A 154 18.29 -27.31 -8.01
C THR A 154 19.42 -28.04 -7.27
N SER A 155 19.29 -28.21 -5.96
CA SER A 155 20.08 -29.16 -5.19
C SER A 155 19.76 -30.56 -5.70
N THR A 156 20.53 -31.04 -6.70
CA THR A 156 20.55 -32.45 -7.07
C THR A 156 21.67 -33.09 -6.27
N THR A 157 21.28 -33.76 -5.18
CA THR A 157 22.12 -34.70 -4.44
C THR A 157 22.49 -35.85 -5.37
N ALA A 158 23.66 -35.79 -6.00
CA ALA A 158 24.25 -36.94 -6.68
C ALA A 158 24.93 -37.82 -5.62
N THR A 159 24.21 -38.86 -5.20
CA THR A 159 24.72 -39.96 -4.38
C THR A 159 25.85 -40.68 -5.12
N THR A 160 27.01 -40.72 -4.47
CA THR A 160 28.16 -41.59 -4.77
C THR A 160 27.73 -43.03 -5.01
N VAL A 161 28.17 -43.62 -6.12
CA VAL A 161 28.24 -45.09 -6.28
C VAL A 161 29.65 -45.48 -6.69
N LEU A 162 30.31 -46.18 -5.77
CA LEU A 162 31.54 -46.94 -5.95
C LEU A 162 31.38 -48.00 -7.05
N GLY A 163 32.42 -48.21 -7.87
CA GLY A 163 32.59 -49.44 -8.63
C GLY A 163 33.84 -49.43 -9.51
N GLY A 164 34.85 -50.25 -9.14
CA GLY A 164 36.05 -50.56 -9.94
C GLY A 164 35.73 -51.40 -11.19
N PRO A 165 36.69 -52.16 -11.78
CA PRO A 165 37.95 -52.69 -11.23
C PRO A 165 39.22 -51.91 -11.57
#